data_AF-A0A5B7I1T3-F1
#
_entry.id   AF-A0A5B7I1T3-F1
#
_cell.length_a   1.000
_cell.length_b   1.000
_cell.length_c   1.000
_cell.angle_alpha   90.00
_cell.angle_beta   90.00
_cell.angle_gamma   90.00
#
_symmetry.space_group_name_H-M   'P 1'
#
loop_
_entity.id
_entity.type
_entity.pdbx_description
1 polymer ?
#
loop_
_entity_poly.entity_id
_entity_poly.type
_entity_poly.pdbx_seq_one_letter_code
_entity_poly.pdbx_strand_id
1 'polypeptide(L)'
;MPDSAMRKFGQWVTHYLWTEVLQVEDVPTKWHNFVTTTSEAFNRYFPAKRVTVHPPDAPWMTPHIKRLIRQRNWAFHSCPIQYRKLRNKVIPEIKTAKASYHPNKIHQLKLTNNRQWYDKIRALCGLRKHYPLLTCTSHFPTDAAAYKINSHFATICQTFPSIHSSPLPSFLPTPFPPPTVQVYKRILKLKPRSTTPTDLPIKIYKEFAPELAAPLCSIINASLFQ
;
A
#
# COMPACT_ATOMS: atom_id res chain seq x y z
N MET A 1 1.57 -6.61 9.39
CA MET A 1 1.68 -5.78 10.62
C MET A 1 1.82 -6.72 11.80
N PRO A 2 2.78 -6.49 12.72
CA PRO A 2 2.93 -7.30 13.92
C PRO A 2 1.71 -7.19 14.85
N ASP A 3 1.25 -8.29 15.43
CA ASP A 3 0.07 -8.29 16.30
C ASP A 3 0.26 -7.48 17.58
N SER A 4 1.49 -7.43 18.12
CA SER A 4 1.81 -6.59 19.27
C SER A 4 1.65 -5.09 18.99
N ALA A 5 2.00 -4.64 17.79
CA ALA A 5 1.79 -3.27 17.35
C ALA A 5 0.30 -2.99 17.11
N MET A 6 -0.42 -3.95 16.54
CA MET A 6 -1.87 -3.86 16.32
C MET A 6 -2.62 -3.66 17.65
N ARG A 7 -2.29 -4.44 18.68
CA ARG A 7 -2.90 -4.29 20.02
C ARG A 7 -2.61 -2.94 20.66
N LYS A 8 -1.38 -2.43 20.54
CA LYS A 8 -1.02 -1.10 21.06
C LYS A 8 -1.77 0.02 20.35
N PHE A 9 -1.87 -0.05 19.02
CA PHE A 9 -2.68 0.89 18.24
C PHE A 9 -4.16 0.79 18.63
N GLY A 10 -4.68 -0.44 18.80
CA GLY A 10 -6.05 -0.69 19.24
C GLY A 10 -6.34 -0.08 20.61
N GLN A 11 -5.46 -0.30 21.58
CA GLN A 11 -5.60 0.32 22.89
C GLN A 11 -5.66 1.85 22.79
N TRP A 12 -4.83 2.46 21.96
CA TRP A 12 -4.89 3.90 21.74
C TRP A 12 -6.21 4.34 21.10
N VAL A 13 -6.63 3.74 19.98
CA VAL A 13 -7.79 4.18 19.23
C VAL A 13 -9.10 4.01 20.00
N THR A 14 -9.20 3.00 20.87
CA THR A 14 -10.37 2.76 21.73
C THR A 14 -10.51 3.80 22.85
N HIS A 15 -9.41 4.37 23.35
CA HIS A 15 -9.45 5.39 24.41
C HIS A 15 -9.40 6.83 23.87
N TYR A 16 -9.18 6.99 22.56
CA TYR A 16 -9.03 8.29 21.95
C TYR A 16 -10.41 8.95 21.74
N LEU A 17 -10.59 10.16 22.27
CA LEU A 17 -11.90 10.81 22.36
C LEU A 17 -12.33 11.55 21.07
N TRP A 18 -11.41 11.80 20.13
CA TRP A 18 -11.68 12.52 18.88
C TRP A 18 -12.30 13.91 19.06
N THR A 19 -12.08 14.57 20.19
CA THR A 19 -12.66 15.88 20.49
C THR A 19 -12.31 16.92 19.44
N GLU A 20 -11.09 16.86 18.89
CA GLU A 20 -10.60 17.75 17.83
C GLU A 20 -11.32 17.57 16.49
N VAL A 21 -12.02 16.45 16.29
CA VAL A 21 -12.85 16.18 15.10
C VAL A 21 -14.32 16.42 15.41
N LEU A 22 -14.79 16.00 16.59
CA LEU A 22 -16.20 16.05 16.95
C LEU A 22 -16.69 17.47 17.31
N GLN A 23 -15.83 18.32 17.90
CA GLN A 23 -16.22 19.66 18.36
C GLN A 23 -16.03 20.77 17.31
N VAL A 24 -15.28 20.51 16.25
CA VAL A 24 -15.07 21.47 15.16
C VAL A 24 -16.28 21.43 14.23
N GLU A 25 -16.75 22.57 13.71
CA GLU A 25 -17.84 22.61 12.72
C GLU A 25 -17.33 22.50 11.28
N ASP A 26 -16.22 23.20 10.98
CA ASP A 26 -15.62 23.28 9.64
C ASP A 26 -15.10 21.93 9.12
N VAL A 27 -15.62 21.49 7.98
CA VAL A 27 -15.31 20.19 7.35
C VAL A 27 -13.82 20.05 6.98
N PRO A 28 -13.18 21.00 6.28
CA PRO A 28 -11.74 21.00 6.03
C PRO A 28 -10.92 20.77 7.31
N THR A 29 -11.23 21.50 8.38
CA THR A 29 -10.51 21.40 9.65
C THR A 29 -10.76 20.05 10.33
N LYS A 30 -12.00 19.53 10.34
CA LYS A 30 -12.30 18.18 10.84
C LYS A 30 -11.48 17.10 10.12
N TRP A 31 -11.44 17.16 8.79
CA TRP A 31 -10.70 16.19 7.98
C TRP A 31 -9.20 16.28 8.23
N HIS A 32 -8.65 17.51 8.27
CA HIS A 32 -7.25 17.73 8.58
C HIS A 32 -6.87 17.12 9.93
N ASN A 33 -7.64 17.41 10.99
CA ASN A 33 -7.40 16.88 12.33
C ASN A 33 -7.45 15.34 12.34
N PHE A 34 -8.45 14.75 11.69
CA PHE A 34 -8.57 13.30 11.58
C PHE A 34 -7.35 12.66 10.89
N VAL A 35 -6.94 13.20 9.74
CA VAL A 35 -5.80 12.67 8.97
C VAL A 35 -4.49 12.84 9.74
N THR A 36 -4.26 14.00 10.35
CA THR A 36 -3.05 14.29 11.11
C THR A 36 -2.94 13.35 12.31
N THR A 37 -3.97 13.28 13.17
CA THR A 37 -4.02 12.41 14.34
C THR A 37 -3.82 10.93 13.97
N THR A 38 -4.55 10.44 12.96
CA THR A 38 -4.45 9.03 12.54
C THR A 38 -3.08 8.71 11.94
N SER A 39 -2.51 9.60 11.15
CA SER A 39 -1.19 9.42 10.52
C SER A 39 -0.07 9.44 11.56
N GLU A 40 -0.12 10.36 12.52
CA GLU A 40 0.86 10.43 13.62
C GLU A 40 0.82 9.17 14.49
N ALA A 41 -0.38 8.74 14.89
CA ALA A 41 -0.55 7.51 15.64
C ALA A 41 -0.07 6.29 14.85
N PHE A 42 -0.41 6.22 13.55
CA PHE A 42 0.05 5.14 12.68
C PHE A 42 1.58 5.08 12.64
N ASN A 43 2.24 6.20 12.39
CA ASN A 43 3.70 6.27 12.34
C ASN A 43 4.36 5.94 13.69
N ARG A 44 3.73 6.33 14.79
CA ARG A 44 4.18 6.03 16.16
C ARG A 44 4.14 4.53 16.48
N TYR A 45 3.06 3.84 16.13
CA TYR A 45 2.89 2.42 16.45
C TYR A 45 3.44 1.46 15.38
N PHE A 46 3.51 1.92 14.12
CA PHE A 46 4.01 1.16 12.98
C PHE A 46 5.19 1.87 12.30
N PRO A 47 6.32 2.07 13.00
CA PRO A 47 7.45 2.80 12.45
C PRO A 47 8.00 2.09 11.20
N ALA A 48 8.24 2.86 10.15
CA ALA A 48 8.84 2.36 8.92
C ALA A 48 10.25 1.81 9.22
N LYS A 49 10.48 0.54 8.88
CA LYS A 49 11.80 -0.09 8.98
C LYS A 49 12.43 -0.16 7.60
N ARG A 50 13.61 0.45 7.46
CA ARG A 50 14.41 0.30 6.24
C ARG A 50 15.21 -0.99 6.37
N VAL A 51 15.10 -1.85 5.36
CA VAL A 51 15.95 -3.03 5.22
C VAL A 51 16.75 -2.83 3.94
N THR A 52 18.07 -2.76 4.08
CA THR A 52 18.96 -2.70 2.92
C THR A 52 18.96 -4.06 2.23
N VAL A 53 18.27 -4.14 1.10
CA VAL A 53 18.36 -5.28 0.17
C VAL A 53 19.40 -4.90 -0.87
N HIS A 54 20.37 -5.77 -1.14
CA HIS A 54 21.33 -5.48 -2.20
C HIS A 54 20.69 -5.90 -3.54
N PRO A 55 20.53 -4.99 -4.51
CA PRO A 55 19.95 -5.29 -5.82
C PRO A 55 20.55 -6.50 -6.57
N PRO A 56 21.86 -6.83 -6.45
CA PRO A 56 22.43 -8.02 -7.10
C PRO A 56 22.21 -9.33 -6.31
N ASP A 57 21.51 -9.31 -5.18
CA ASP A 57 21.29 -10.54 -4.42
C ASP A 57 20.47 -11.55 -5.22
N ALA A 58 20.94 -12.80 -5.20
CA ALA A 58 20.16 -13.88 -5.79
C ALA A 58 18.79 -14.00 -5.10
N PRO A 59 17.72 -14.33 -5.83
CA PRO A 59 16.37 -14.35 -5.30
C PRO A 59 16.12 -15.27 -4.08
N TRP A 60 16.91 -16.33 -3.95
CA TRP A 60 16.90 -17.29 -2.83
C TRP A 60 17.77 -16.84 -1.64
N MET A 61 18.47 -15.71 -1.75
CA MET A 61 19.36 -15.17 -0.72
C MET A 61 18.55 -14.51 0.39
N THR A 62 18.57 -15.10 1.59
CA THR A 62 17.88 -14.55 2.76
C THR A 62 18.85 -13.80 3.69
N PRO A 63 18.37 -12.86 4.52
CA PRO A 63 19.19 -12.23 5.56
C PRO A 63 19.86 -13.26 6.50
N HIS A 64 19.19 -14.39 6.75
CA HIS A 64 19.72 -15.49 7.53
C HIS A 64 20.97 -16.11 6.87
N ILE A 65 20.88 -16.46 5.58
CA ILE A 65 22.00 -17.02 4.81
C ILE A 65 23.16 -16.03 4.76
N LYS A 66 22.89 -14.74 4.52
CA LYS A 66 23.93 -13.69 4.55
C LYS A 66 24.64 -13.60 5.90
N ARG A 67 23.90 -13.68 7.00
CA ARG A 67 24.48 -13.69 8.35
C ARG A 67 25.39 -14.90 8.56
N LEU A 68 24.97 -16.09 8.14
CA LEU A 68 25.80 -17.30 8.22
C LEU A 68 27.08 -17.19 7.34
N ILE A 69 26.97 -16.62 6.14
CA ILE A 69 28.13 -16.36 5.27
C ILE A 69 29.12 -15.40 5.96
N ARG A 70 28.62 -14.31 6.56
CA ARG A 70 29.46 -13.36 7.31
C ARG A 70 30.16 -14.03 8.49
N GLN A 71 29.44 -14.81 9.30
CA GLN A 71 30.00 -15.56 10.42
C GLN A 71 31.08 -16.55 9.96
N ARG A 72 30.82 -17.27 8.86
CA ARG A 72 31.79 -18.20 8.28
C ARG A 72 33.05 -17.46 7.81
N ASN A 73 32.89 -16.36 7.09
CA ASN A 73 34.02 -15.56 6.58
C ASN A 73 34.85 -14.98 7.73
N TRP A 74 34.20 -14.54 8.81
CA TRP A 74 34.91 -14.10 10.00
C TRP A 74 35.67 -15.25 10.67
N ALA A 75 35.02 -16.40 10.86
CA ALA A 75 35.65 -17.58 11.44
C ALA A 75 36.81 -18.15 10.61
N PHE A 76 36.86 -17.87 9.29
CA PHE A 76 37.97 -18.26 8.43
C PHE A 76 39.30 -17.66 8.91
N HIS A 77 39.27 -16.43 9.43
CA HIS A 77 40.46 -15.73 9.92
C HIS A 77 40.75 -15.99 11.41
N SER A 78 39.82 -16.59 12.16
CA SER A 78 39.93 -16.69 13.62
C SER A 78 39.96 -18.12 14.16
N CYS A 79 39.18 -19.05 13.60
CA CYS A 79 39.04 -20.40 14.16
C CYS A 79 38.68 -21.45 13.09
N PRO A 80 39.62 -22.34 12.71
CA PRO A 80 39.40 -23.36 11.68
C PRO A 80 38.26 -24.34 11.98
N ILE A 81 38.09 -24.71 13.26
CA ILE A 81 37.02 -25.62 13.70
C ILE A 81 35.65 -24.96 13.51
N GLN A 82 35.52 -23.70 13.93
CA GLN A 82 34.29 -22.93 13.80
C GLN A 82 33.96 -22.64 12.33
N TYR A 83 34.99 -22.38 11.50
CA TYR A 83 34.83 -22.25 10.06
C TYR A 83 34.22 -23.52 9.44
N ARG A 84 34.74 -24.72 9.76
CA ARG A 84 34.20 -25.99 9.24
C ARG A 84 32.74 -26.19 9.64
N LYS A 85 32.40 -25.94 10.90
CA LYS A 85 31.00 -26.00 11.39
C LYS A 85 30.09 -25.05 10.62
N LEU A 86 30.49 -23.79 10.47
CA LEU A 86 29.70 -22.78 9.76
C LEU A 86 29.61 -23.06 8.26
N ARG A 87 30.67 -23.55 7.63
CA ARG A 87 30.65 -24.01 6.23
C ARG A 87 29.64 -25.13 6.03
N ASN A 88 29.65 -26.13 6.90
CA ASN A 88 28.73 -27.26 6.85
C ASN A 88 27.28 -26.87 7.18
N LYS A 89 27.05 -25.70 7.77
CA LYS A 89 25.74 -25.10 7.98
C LYS A 89 25.27 -24.26 6.79
N VAL A 90 26.17 -23.45 6.20
CA VAL A 90 25.85 -22.57 5.06
C VAL A 90 25.50 -23.35 3.81
N ILE A 91 26.25 -24.42 3.50
CA ILE A 91 26.05 -25.22 2.28
C ILE A 91 24.63 -25.80 2.17
N PRO A 92 24.12 -26.56 3.16
CA PRO A 92 22.78 -27.11 3.09
C PRO A 92 21.71 -26.02 3.06
N GLU A 93 21.86 -24.95 3.85
CA GLU A 93 20.92 -23.81 3.84
C GLU A 93 20.78 -23.18 2.45
N ILE A 94 21.90 -22.97 1.74
CA ILE A 94 21.87 -22.46 0.35
C ILE A 94 21.20 -23.47 -0.58
N LYS A 95 21.52 -24.77 -0.46
CA LYS A 95 20.89 -25.82 -1.28
C LYS A 95 19.38 -25.85 -1.07
N THR A 96 18.92 -25.86 0.17
CA THR A 96 17.51 -25.83 0.54
C THR A 96 16.82 -24.58 0.03
N ALA A 97 17.43 -23.40 0.22
CA ALA A 97 16.85 -22.15 -0.26
C ALA A 97 16.69 -22.13 -1.78
N LYS A 98 17.72 -22.56 -2.54
CA LYS A 98 17.64 -22.70 -4.00
C LYS A 98 16.53 -23.67 -4.42
N ALA A 99 16.48 -24.85 -3.82
CA ALA A 99 15.49 -25.90 -4.13
C ALA A 99 14.06 -25.44 -3.81
N SER A 100 13.87 -24.71 -2.71
CA SER A 100 12.55 -24.24 -2.29
C SER A 100 12.06 -22.99 -3.05
N TYR A 101 12.98 -22.16 -3.57
CA TYR A 101 12.61 -20.83 -4.05
C TYR A 101 11.68 -20.87 -5.26
N HIS A 102 12.04 -21.64 -6.29
CA HIS A 102 11.25 -21.70 -7.53
C HIS A 102 9.91 -22.42 -7.31
N PRO A 103 9.87 -23.64 -6.71
CA PRO A 103 8.61 -24.32 -6.43
C PRO A 103 7.71 -23.50 -5.54
N ASN A 104 8.19 -22.96 -4.42
CA ASN A 104 7.31 -22.20 -3.51
C ASN A 104 6.82 -20.91 -4.16
N LYS A 105 7.66 -20.17 -4.88
CA LYS A 105 7.25 -18.91 -5.49
C LYS A 105 6.33 -19.10 -6.69
N ILE A 106 6.54 -20.14 -7.49
CA ILE A 106 5.71 -20.44 -8.66
C ILE A 106 4.41 -21.12 -8.21
N HIS A 107 4.48 -22.10 -7.31
CA HIS A 107 3.30 -22.80 -6.78
C HIS A 107 2.36 -21.87 -6.02
N GLN A 108 2.89 -20.99 -5.17
CA GLN A 108 2.06 -20.00 -4.47
C GLN A 108 1.35 -19.05 -5.45
N LEU A 109 2.00 -18.67 -6.55
CA LEU A 109 1.36 -17.83 -7.58
C LEU A 109 0.28 -18.59 -8.34
N LYS A 110 0.44 -19.89 -8.58
CA LYS A 110 -0.61 -20.73 -9.19
C LYS A 110 -1.88 -20.78 -8.33
N LEU A 111 -1.74 -20.69 -7.00
CA LEU A 111 -2.88 -20.74 -6.08
C LEU A 111 -3.49 -19.37 -5.80
N THR A 112 -2.67 -18.31 -5.79
CA THR A 112 -3.10 -16.97 -5.37
C THR A 112 -3.40 -16.02 -6.53
N ASN A 113 -2.72 -16.17 -7.67
CA ASN A 113 -2.84 -15.27 -8.81
C ASN A 113 -2.36 -15.91 -10.14
N ASN A 114 -3.28 -16.61 -10.81
CA ASN A 114 -3.01 -17.36 -12.05
C ASN A 114 -2.41 -16.48 -13.17
N ARG A 115 -2.79 -15.20 -13.23
CA ARG A 115 -2.26 -14.26 -14.23
C ARG A 115 -0.78 -13.95 -13.99
N GLN A 116 -0.40 -13.64 -12.76
CA GLN A 116 1.01 -13.41 -12.41
C GLN A 116 1.86 -14.67 -12.52
N TRP A 117 1.28 -15.84 -12.24
CA TRP A 117 1.93 -17.13 -12.50
C TRP A 117 2.30 -17.26 -13.98
N TYR A 118 1.32 -17.09 -14.87
CA TYR A 118 1.53 -17.19 -16.32
C TYR A 118 2.56 -16.17 -16.84
N ASP A 119 2.48 -14.91 -16.37
CA ASP A 119 3.44 -13.86 -16.73
C ASP A 119 4.88 -14.23 -16.29
N LYS A 120 5.07 -14.87 -15.12
CA LYS A 120 6.39 -15.33 -14.67
C LYS A 120 6.90 -16.54 -15.45
N ILE A 121 6.04 -17.50 -15.78
CA ILE A 121 6.42 -18.64 -16.63
C ILE A 121 6.88 -18.13 -17.99
N ARG A 122 6.12 -17.20 -18.61
CA ARG A 122 6.54 -16.53 -19.84
C ARG A 122 7.90 -15.87 -19.70
N ALA A 123 8.14 -15.10 -18.63
CA ALA A 123 9.43 -14.46 -18.39
C ALA A 123 10.59 -15.46 -18.23
N LEU A 124 10.36 -16.59 -17.53
CA LEU A 124 11.36 -17.68 -17.40
C LEU A 124 11.65 -18.35 -18.74
N CYS A 125 10.64 -18.49 -19.60
CA CYS A 125 10.77 -18.98 -20.97
C CYS A 125 11.30 -17.91 -21.95
N GLY A 126 11.71 -16.73 -21.48
CA GLY A 126 12.21 -15.64 -22.32
C GLY A 126 11.13 -14.89 -23.13
N LEU A 127 9.86 -15.24 -22.96
CA LEU A 127 8.72 -14.59 -23.61
C LEU A 127 8.39 -13.27 -22.91
N ARG A 128 9.15 -12.21 -23.24
CA ARG A 128 8.89 -10.86 -22.70
C ARG A 128 7.64 -10.27 -23.34
N LYS A 129 6.80 -9.62 -22.54
CA LYS A 129 5.76 -8.72 -23.06
C LYS A 129 6.45 -7.51 -23.66
N HIS A 130 6.42 -7.38 -24.98
CA HIS A 130 6.68 -6.12 -25.63
C HIS A 130 5.46 -5.24 -25.37
N TYR A 131 5.56 -4.29 -24.45
CA TYR A 131 4.60 -3.21 -24.45
C TYR A 131 4.90 -2.39 -25.70
N PRO A 132 3.94 -2.17 -26.60
CA PRO A 132 4.13 -1.12 -27.57
C PRO A 132 4.34 0.16 -26.76
N LEU A 133 5.56 0.70 -26.78
CA LEU A 133 5.72 2.11 -26.48
C LEU A 133 4.75 2.83 -27.41
N LEU A 134 4.00 3.80 -26.90
CA LEU A 134 3.27 4.71 -27.76
C LEU A 134 4.30 5.30 -28.74
N THR A 135 4.27 4.83 -29.98
CA THR A 135 5.28 5.13 -31.01
C THR A 135 5.42 6.63 -31.22
N CYS A 136 4.39 7.40 -30.87
CA CYS A 136 4.34 8.84 -31.01
C CYS A 136 5.12 9.63 -29.94
N THR A 137 5.63 9.02 -28.86
CA THR A 137 6.34 9.76 -27.79
C THR A 137 7.69 9.17 -27.39
N SER A 138 8.15 8.08 -28.01
CA SER A 138 9.40 7.39 -27.65
C SER A 138 10.67 8.21 -27.87
N HIS A 139 10.60 9.28 -28.66
CA HIS A 139 11.73 10.17 -28.96
C HIS A 139 11.87 11.36 -28.00
N PHE A 140 10.91 11.55 -27.08
CA PHE A 140 10.93 12.66 -26.14
C PHE A 140 11.39 12.20 -24.75
N PRO A 141 12.09 13.07 -23.98
CA PRO A 141 12.27 12.88 -22.55
C PRO A 141 10.93 12.64 -21.84
N THR A 142 10.92 11.86 -20.76
CA THR A 142 9.69 11.41 -20.08
C THR A 142 8.74 12.56 -19.72
N ASP A 143 9.27 13.68 -19.23
CA ASP A 143 8.47 14.84 -18.85
C ASP A 143 7.82 15.54 -20.05
N ALA A 144 8.55 15.63 -21.17
CA ALA A 144 8.05 16.20 -22.41
C ALA A 144 6.97 15.30 -23.06
N ALA A 145 7.13 13.98 -22.97
CA ALA A 145 6.11 13.02 -23.39
C ALA A 145 4.83 13.16 -22.55
N ALA A 146 4.96 13.26 -21.21
CA ALA A 146 3.84 13.46 -20.32
C ALA A 146 3.09 14.77 -20.61
N TYR A 147 3.83 15.86 -20.82
CA TYR A 147 3.25 17.16 -21.18
C TYR A 147 2.46 17.08 -22.49
N LYS A 148 3.02 16.44 -23.52
CA LYS A 148 2.38 16.31 -24.84
C LYS A 148 1.13 15.44 -24.82
N ILE A 149 1.14 14.38 -24.00
CA ILE A 149 -0.04 13.54 -23.76
C ILE A 149 -1.11 14.37 -23.04
N ASN A 150 -0.72 15.08 -21.97
CA ASN A 150 -1.66 15.89 -21.19
C ASN A 150 -2.25 17.03 -22.03
N SER A 151 -1.44 17.70 -22.85
CA SER A 151 -1.91 18.76 -23.74
C SER A 151 -2.89 18.23 -24.77
N HIS A 152 -2.62 17.06 -25.38
CA HIS A 152 -3.53 16.44 -26.33
C HIS A 152 -4.89 16.11 -25.70
N PHE A 153 -4.91 15.51 -24.51
CA PHE A 153 -6.17 15.25 -23.81
C PHE A 153 -6.86 16.53 -23.34
N ALA A 154 -6.12 17.54 -22.90
CA ALA A 154 -6.68 18.85 -22.57
C ALA A 154 -7.35 19.50 -23.79
N THR A 155 -6.74 19.42 -24.98
CA THR A 155 -7.33 19.90 -26.24
C THR A 155 -8.62 19.13 -26.56
N ILE A 156 -8.65 17.81 -26.42
CA ILE A 156 -9.88 17.02 -26.57
C ILE A 156 -10.93 17.49 -25.57
N CYS A 157 -10.55 17.70 -24.31
CA CYS A 157 -11.46 18.16 -23.26
C CYS A 157 -12.06 19.55 -23.57
N GLN A 158 -11.33 20.40 -24.27
CA GLN A 158 -11.80 21.72 -24.72
C GLN A 158 -12.79 21.66 -25.90
N THR A 159 -12.88 20.53 -26.62
CA THR A 159 -13.88 20.36 -27.70
C THR A 159 -15.28 20.07 -27.17
N PHE A 160 -15.41 19.66 -25.90
CA PHE A 160 -16.71 19.45 -25.30
C PHE A 160 -17.35 20.80 -24.94
N PRO A 161 -18.67 20.96 -25.15
CA PRO A 161 -19.37 22.17 -24.73
C PRO A 161 -19.20 22.38 -23.23
N SER A 162 -19.07 23.65 -22.82
CA SER A 162 -19.06 24.00 -21.40
C SER A 162 -20.33 23.46 -20.75
N ILE A 163 -20.21 22.91 -19.54
CA ILE A 163 -21.34 22.37 -18.81
C ILE A 163 -22.31 23.53 -18.54
N HIS A 164 -23.41 23.56 -19.29
CA HIS A 164 -24.48 24.52 -19.04
C HIS A 164 -25.11 24.15 -17.69
N SER A 165 -24.89 25.00 -16.69
CA SER A 165 -25.56 24.93 -15.39
C SER A 165 -27.01 25.41 -15.48
N SER A 166 -27.72 25.09 -16.58
CA SER A 166 -29.18 25.10 -16.54
C SER A 166 -29.59 24.23 -15.35
N PRO A 167 -30.69 24.53 -14.65
CA PRO A 167 -31.06 23.75 -13.48
C PRO A 167 -31.20 22.31 -13.95
N LEU A 168 -30.21 21.49 -13.58
CA LEU A 168 -30.28 20.05 -13.70
C LEU A 168 -31.65 19.69 -13.15
N PRO A 169 -32.45 18.86 -13.84
CA PRO A 169 -33.75 18.47 -13.32
C PRO A 169 -33.51 18.03 -11.89
N SER A 170 -34.07 18.78 -10.96
CA SER A 170 -33.80 18.60 -9.54
C SER A 170 -34.26 17.20 -9.22
N PHE A 171 -33.34 16.24 -9.25
CA PHE A 171 -33.51 15.01 -8.51
C PHE A 171 -33.83 15.53 -7.11
N LEU A 172 -35.09 15.29 -6.73
CA LEU A 172 -35.83 15.86 -5.61
C LEU A 172 -34.89 16.42 -4.54
N PRO A 173 -35.08 17.68 -4.07
CA PRO A 173 -34.24 18.22 -3.01
C PRO A 173 -34.15 17.16 -1.92
N THR A 174 -32.93 16.68 -1.68
CA THR A 174 -32.64 15.70 -0.65
C THR A 174 -33.40 16.16 0.60
N PRO A 175 -34.26 15.32 1.21
CA PRO A 175 -35.10 15.77 2.30
C PRO A 175 -34.24 16.50 3.32
N PHE A 176 -34.61 17.74 3.65
CA PHE A 176 -33.90 18.54 4.63
C PHE A 176 -34.51 18.24 6.01
N PRO A 177 -33.70 17.89 7.02
CA PRO A 177 -32.24 17.74 6.98
C PRO A 177 -31.77 16.43 6.30
N PRO A 178 -30.60 16.41 5.64
CA PRO A 178 -30.03 15.22 5.02
C PRO A 178 -29.96 14.05 6.03
N PRO A 179 -30.20 12.81 5.57
CA PRO A 179 -30.20 11.65 6.44
C PRO A 179 -28.81 11.42 7.03
N THR A 180 -28.76 11.12 8.34
CA THR A 180 -27.51 10.80 9.03
C THR A 180 -26.87 9.54 8.43
N VAL A 181 -25.68 9.68 7.87
CA VAL A 181 -24.93 8.57 7.27
C VAL A 181 -24.25 7.75 8.37
N GLN A 182 -24.55 6.45 8.41
CA GLN A 182 -23.82 5.48 9.23
C GLN A 182 -22.66 4.87 8.46
N VAL A 183 -21.43 5.19 8.87
CA VAL A 183 -20.21 4.88 8.11
C VAL A 183 -19.66 3.49 8.44
N TYR A 184 -19.96 2.96 9.63
CA TYR A 184 -19.48 1.65 10.12
C TYR A 184 -19.63 0.51 9.10
N LYS A 185 -20.87 0.27 8.62
CA LYS A 185 -21.15 -0.81 7.64
C LYS A 185 -20.41 -0.60 6.32
N ARG A 186 -20.10 0.66 5.98
CA ARG A 186 -19.37 1.02 4.75
C ARG A 186 -17.89 0.74 4.89
N ILE A 187 -17.29 1.03 6.04
CA ILE A 187 -15.90 0.71 6.36
C ILE A 187 -15.62 -0.79 6.18
N LEU A 188 -16.50 -1.66 6.71
CA LEU A 188 -16.33 -3.11 6.59
C LEU A 188 -16.33 -3.61 5.13
N LYS A 189 -17.09 -2.92 4.26
CA LYS A 189 -17.23 -3.21 2.84
C LYS A 189 -16.11 -2.63 1.97
N LEU A 190 -15.16 -1.86 2.54
CA LEU A 190 -14.03 -1.33 1.78
C LEU A 190 -13.23 -2.47 1.13
N LYS A 191 -12.78 -2.25 -0.09
CA LYS A 191 -11.91 -3.16 -0.84
C LYS A 191 -10.47 -2.64 -0.82
N PRO A 192 -9.46 -3.52 -0.77
CA PRO A 192 -8.07 -3.08 -0.86
C PRO A 192 -7.86 -2.28 -2.15
N ARG A 193 -7.31 -1.08 -2.03
CA ARG A 193 -6.95 -0.20 -3.15
C ARG A 193 -5.48 0.21 -3.03
N SER A 194 -4.94 0.79 -4.10
CA SER A 194 -3.64 1.46 -4.04
C SER A 194 -3.72 2.56 -2.98
N THR A 195 -2.83 2.51 -2.00
CA THR A 195 -2.73 3.47 -0.91
C THR A 195 -1.63 4.47 -1.21
N THR A 196 -1.88 5.76 -1.02
CA THR A 196 -0.83 6.76 -0.91
C THR A 196 -0.04 6.59 0.40
N PRO A 197 1.21 7.07 0.50
CA PRO A 197 2.00 6.96 1.73
C PRO A 197 1.34 7.57 2.98
N THR A 198 0.41 8.51 2.77
CA THR A 198 -0.40 9.18 3.79
C THR A 198 -1.62 8.38 4.23
N ASP A 199 -1.99 7.32 3.50
CA ASP A 199 -3.25 6.62 3.75
C ASP A 199 -3.08 5.57 4.84
N LEU A 200 -4.01 5.55 5.78
CA LEU A 200 -4.13 4.46 6.72
C LEU A 200 -4.42 3.14 5.96
N PRO A 201 -3.69 2.05 6.26
CA PRO A 201 -3.95 0.78 5.61
C PRO A 201 -5.38 0.27 5.89
N ILE A 202 -6.03 -0.29 4.87
CA ILE A 202 -7.42 -0.80 4.99
C ILE A 202 -7.62 -1.80 6.12
N LYS A 203 -6.57 -2.53 6.50
CA LYS A 203 -6.60 -3.45 7.64
C LYS A 203 -6.96 -2.72 8.94
N ILE A 204 -6.40 -1.53 9.16
CA ILE A 204 -6.66 -0.72 10.37
C ILE A 204 -8.10 -0.22 10.37
N TYR A 205 -8.58 0.29 9.23
CA TYR A 205 -9.97 0.71 9.08
C TYR A 205 -10.95 -0.41 9.43
N LYS A 206 -10.71 -1.64 8.97
CA LYS A 206 -11.62 -2.76 9.25
C LYS A 206 -11.53 -3.27 10.68
N GLU A 207 -10.32 -3.34 11.24
CA GLU A 207 -10.09 -3.84 12.59
C GLU A 207 -10.72 -2.91 13.64
N PHE A 208 -10.54 -1.59 13.47
CA PHE A 208 -11.03 -0.55 14.39
C PHE A 208 -12.19 0.25 13.77
N ALA A 209 -13.03 -0.45 13.00
CA ALA A 209 -14.21 0.15 12.38
C ALA A 209 -15.16 0.78 13.42
N PRO A 210 -15.41 0.19 14.60
CA PRO A 210 -16.27 0.81 15.62
C PRO A 210 -15.74 2.18 16.08
N GLU A 211 -14.44 2.27 16.35
CA GLU A 211 -13.80 3.47 16.90
C GLU A 211 -13.66 4.57 15.84
N LEU A 212 -13.31 4.20 14.60
CA LEU A 212 -13.12 5.15 13.51
C LEU A 212 -14.44 5.59 12.85
N ALA A 213 -15.54 4.84 13.03
CA ALA A 213 -16.82 5.19 12.45
C ALA A 213 -17.37 6.51 13.00
N ALA A 214 -17.21 6.79 14.30
CA ALA A 214 -17.72 8.01 14.92
C ALA A 214 -17.13 9.31 14.34
N PRO A 215 -15.79 9.51 14.31
CA PRO A 215 -15.21 10.72 13.71
C PRO A 215 -15.52 10.82 12.21
N LEU A 216 -15.49 9.70 11.47
CA LEU A 216 -15.82 9.70 10.04
C LEU A 216 -17.29 10.03 9.77
N CYS A 217 -18.22 9.53 10.58
CA CYS A 217 -19.63 9.92 10.54
C CYS A 217 -19.78 11.43 10.74
N SER A 218 -19.09 12.00 11.73
CA SER A 218 -19.14 13.44 11.99
C SER A 218 -18.67 14.26 10.79
N ILE A 219 -17.54 13.87 10.18
CA ILE A 219 -16.99 14.54 9.00
C ILE A 219 -17.96 14.46 7.82
N ILE A 220 -18.44 13.26 7.48
CA ILE A 220 -19.32 13.07 6.33
C ILE A 220 -20.64 13.79 6.53
N ASN A 221 -21.25 13.68 7.72
CA ASN A 221 -22.51 14.37 7.97
C ASN A 221 -22.33 15.89 7.90
N ALA A 222 -21.26 16.45 8.47
CA ALA A 222 -20.97 17.88 8.35
C ALA A 222 -20.81 18.32 6.89
N SER A 223 -20.20 17.49 6.03
CA SER A 223 -20.08 17.78 4.59
C SER A 223 -21.40 17.76 3.82
N LEU A 224 -22.46 17.15 4.36
CA LEU A 224 -23.79 17.15 3.75
C LEU A 224 -24.60 18.41 4.09
N PHE A 225 -24.17 19.19 5.10
CA PHE A 225 -24.82 20.42 5.53
C PHE A 225 -24.11 21.69 5.01
N GLN A 226 -22.99 21.55 4.29
CA GLN A 226 -22.30 22.65 3.57
C GLN A 226 -22.84 22.77 2.14
#